data_AF-A0AAU5CXC0-F1
#
_entry.id   AF-A0AAU5CXC0-F1
#
_cell.length_a   1.000
_cell.length_b   1.000
_cell.length_c   1.000
_cell.angle_alpha   90.00
_cell.angle_beta   90.00
_cell.angle_gamma   90.00
#
_symmetry.space_group_name_H-M   'P 1'
#
loop_
_entity.id
_entity.type
_entity.pdbx_description
1 polymer ?
#
loop_
_entity_poly.entity_id
_entity_poly.type
_entity_poly.pdbx_seq_one_letter_code
_entity_poly.pdbx_strand_id
1 'polypeptide(L)'
;MRALFDRPEPRRVSPGEYPLWDRALALLNRDLAVTLPEQEPLQLLALPPYDADEPENVYVALANGEWHGNYLYPDSADDPAAALAIVADAAQETVTECLWQAWPLCAEHGLGMHPREADGQLSWWCAGERLRHGPAHIRAAVGALDTFVRPRRPNRKSRRAS
;
A
#
# COMPACT_ATOMS: atom_id res chain seq x y z
N MET A 1 -3.38 -10.88 39.20
CA MET A 1 -3.72 -11.95 38.26
C MET A 1 -4.06 -11.28 36.94
N ARG A 2 -3.20 -11.40 35.92
CA ARG A 2 -3.56 -11.06 34.53
C ARG A 2 -4.46 -12.20 34.02
N ALA A 3 -5.56 -11.88 33.36
CA ALA A 3 -6.43 -12.90 32.81
C ALA A 3 -5.67 -13.63 31.68
N LEU A 4 -5.81 -14.96 31.60
CA LEU A 4 -5.20 -15.83 30.58
C LEU A 4 -5.66 -15.52 29.12
N PHE A 5 -6.39 -14.43 28.90
CA PHE A 5 -7.00 -14.02 27.65
C PHE A 5 -6.87 -12.53 27.34
N ASP A 6 -6.04 -11.78 28.07
CA ASP A 6 -5.70 -10.41 27.66
C ASP A 6 -4.86 -10.52 26.38
N ARG A 7 -5.53 -10.40 25.22
CA ARG A 7 -4.84 -10.29 23.94
C ARG A 7 -3.91 -9.10 24.04
N PRO A 8 -2.63 -9.25 23.69
CA PRO A 8 -1.71 -8.14 23.73
C PRO A 8 -2.26 -7.01 22.87
N GLU A 9 -2.43 -5.82 23.45
CA GLU A 9 -3.03 -4.69 22.72
C GLU A 9 -2.08 -4.26 21.60
N PRO A 10 -2.58 -4.15 20.35
CA PRO A 10 -1.80 -3.62 19.25
C PRO A 10 -1.34 -2.19 19.57
N ARG A 11 -0.06 -1.89 19.32
CA ARG A 11 0.47 -0.52 19.43
C ARG A 11 0.77 0.05 18.05
N ARG A 12 0.57 1.35 17.90
CA ARG A 12 1.11 2.08 16.74
C ARG A 12 2.62 2.16 16.87
N VAL A 13 3.31 1.85 15.79
CA VAL A 13 4.77 1.99 15.70
C VAL A 13 5.10 3.48 15.58
N SER A 14 6.14 3.92 16.29
CA SER A 14 6.55 5.33 16.24
C SER A 14 7.42 5.60 15.00
N PRO A 15 7.28 6.76 14.33
CA PRO A 15 8.15 7.12 13.22
C PRO A 15 9.63 7.07 13.64
N GLY A 16 10.47 6.46 12.80
CA GLY A 16 11.89 6.29 13.01
C GLY A 16 12.27 4.99 13.74
N GLU A 17 11.29 4.22 14.23
CA GLU A 17 11.54 2.90 14.82
C GLU A 17 11.96 1.88 13.74
N TYR A 18 11.36 1.96 12.54
CA TYR A 18 11.73 1.18 11.37
C TYR A 18 11.94 2.09 10.15
N PRO A 19 13.09 2.77 10.02
CA PRO A 19 13.27 3.85 9.04
C PRO A 19 13.09 3.43 7.58
N LEU A 20 13.47 2.19 7.21
CA LEU A 20 13.28 1.71 5.84
C LEU A 20 11.82 1.37 5.54
N TRP A 21 11.10 0.78 6.50
CA TRP A 21 9.65 0.56 6.36
C TRP A 21 8.88 1.87 6.35
N ASP A 22 9.25 2.87 7.16
CA ASP A 22 8.64 4.20 7.13
C ASP A 22 8.78 4.86 5.75
N ARG A 23 9.97 4.76 5.14
CA ARG A 23 10.22 5.30 3.79
C ARG A 23 9.42 4.56 2.73
N ALA A 24 9.33 3.23 2.83
CA ALA A 24 8.49 2.43 1.96
C ALA A 24 7.01 2.85 2.10
N LEU A 25 6.51 2.90 3.33
CA LEU A 25 5.12 3.26 3.62
C LEU A 25 4.78 4.67 3.12
N ALA A 26 5.73 5.62 3.18
CA ALA A 26 5.55 6.96 2.62
C ALA A 26 5.44 6.97 1.07
N LEU A 27 6.07 6.02 0.36
CA LEU A 27 5.83 5.83 -1.07
C LEU A 27 4.41 5.29 -1.31
N LEU A 28 4.02 4.25 -0.59
CA LEU A 28 2.69 3.63 -0.73
C LEU A 28 1.57 4.61 -0.38
N ASN A 29 1.75 5.44 0.64
CA ASN A 29 0.77 6.45 1.03
C ASN A 29 0.60 7.59 0.00
N ARG A 30 1.61 7.87 -0.84
CA ARG A 30 1.42 8.79 -1.98
C ARG A 30 0.48 8.18 -3.03
N ASP A 31 0.67 6.91 -3.33
CA ASP A 31 -0.18 6.19 -4.27
C ASP A 31 -1.61 6.01 -3.71
N LEU A 32 -1.73 5.70 -2.42
CA LEU A 32 -3.00 5.62 -1.72
C LEU A 32 -3.77 6.94 -1.81
N ALA A 33 -3.13 8.07 -1.46
CA ALA A 33 -3.79 9.39 -1.48
C ALA A 33 -4.32 9.78 -2.87
N VAL A 34 -3.69 9.30 -3.93
CA VAL A 34 -4.14 9.55 -5.32
C VAL A 34 -5.28 8.63 -5.73
N THR A 35 -5.23 7.37 -5.31
CA THR A 35 -6.15 6.32 -5.79
C THR A 35 -7.37 6.14 -4.89
N LEU A 36 -7.25 6.46 -3.61
CA LEU A 36 -8.25 6.36 -2.56
C LEU A 36 -8.16 7.59 -1.63
N PRO A 37 -8.51 8.80 -2.11
CA PRO A 37 -8.32 10.05 -1.37
C PRO A 37 -9.16 10.16 -0.08
N GLU A 38 -10.18 9.33 0.09
CA GLU A 38 -10.99 9.24 1.30
C GLU A 38 -10.31 8.43 2.41
N GLN A 39 -9.22 7.71 2.10
CA GLN A 39 -8.45 6.95 3.08
C GLN A 39 -7.34 7.80 3.68
N GLU A 40 -7.28 7.80 5.01
CA GLU A 40 -6.13 8.33 5.74
C GLU A 40 -4.88 7.44 5.48
N PRO A 41 -3.66 7.98 5.65
CA PRO A 41 -2.44 7.23 5.44
C PRO A 41 -2.41 5.91 6.24
N LEU A 42 -1.93 4.85 5.58
CA LEU A 42 -1.58 3.58 6.21
C LEU A 42 -0.51 3.80 7.28
N GLN A 43 -0.50 2.92 8.26
CA GLN A 43 0.35 2.99 9.46
C GLN A 43 1.03 1.66 9.71
N LEU A 44 2.16 1.69 10.43
CA LEU A 44 2.76 0.48 10.98
C LEU A 44 2.13 0.17 12.34
N LEU A 45 1.70 -1.08 12.52
CA LEU A 45 1.06 -1.58 13.74
C LEU A 45 1.86 -2.77 14.27
N ALA A 46 2.35 -2.68 15.51
CA ALA A 46 3.07 -3.75 16.17
C ALA A 46 2.13 -4.52 17.09
N LEU A 47 2.10 -5.84 16.91
CA LEU A 47 1.54 -6.77 17.89
C LEU A 47 2.66 -7.24 18.82
N PRO A 48 2.44 -7.16 20.14
CA PRO A 48 3.35 -7.76 21.10
C PRO A 48 3.52 -9.26 20.80
N PRO A 49 4.70 -9.82 21.10
CA PRO A 49 4.92 -11.25 20.91
C PRO A 49 3.99 -12.06 21.82
N TYR A 50 3.62 -13.26 21.37
CA TYR A 50 2.86 -14.19 22.21
C TYR A 50 3.73 -14.76 23.34
N ASP A 51 5.02 -14.99 23.06
CA ASP A 51 6.02 -15.45 24.02
C ASP A 51 7.08 -14.36 24.28
N ALA A 52 7.54 -14.25 25.53
CA ALA A 52 8.42 -13.15 25.95
C ALA A 52 9.80 -13.11 25.24
N ASP A 53 10.20 -14.22 24.61
CA ASP A 53 11.47 -14.36 23.90
C ASP A 53 11.36 -14.10 22.39
N GLU A 54 10.17 -13.81 21.87
CA GLU A 54 9.94 -13.49 20.46
C GLU A 54 9.92 -11.98 20.21
N PRO A 55 10.34 -11.52 19.02
CA PRO A 55 10.17 -10.12 18.64
C PRO A 55 8.70 -9.78 18.38
N GLU A 56 8.37 -8.49 18.48
CA GLU A 56 7.05 -8.00 18.04
C GLU A 56 6.84 -8.24 16.55
N ASN A 57 5.59 -8.53 16.17
CA ASN A 57 5.20 -8.67 14.78
C ASN A 57 4.62 -7.35 14.27
N VAL A 58 5.25 -6.77 13.25
CA VAL A 58 4.83 -5.49 12.67
C VAL A 58 4.00 -5.73 11.40
N TYR A 59 2.90 -5.01 11.26
CA TYR A 59 1.98 -5.09 10.12
C TYR A 59 1.80 -3.72 9.50
N VAL A 60 1.35 -3.70 8.25
CA VAL A 60 0.76 -2.49 7.64
C VAL A 60 -0.73 -2.50 7.98
N ALA A 61 -1.25 -1.36 8.45
CA ALA A 61 -2.64 -1.22 8.88
C ALA A 61 -3.28 0.02 8.26
N LEU A 62 -4.60 -0.02 8.11
CA LEU A 62 -5.43 1.17 7.93
C LEU A 62 -5.32 2.09 9.16
N ALA A 63 -5.65 3.37 8.99
CA ALA A 63 -5.56 4.36 10.07
C ALA A 63 -6.47 4.07 11.28
N ASN A 64 -7.55 3.33 11.08
CA ASN A 64 -8.45 2.85 12.14
C ASN A 64 -7.86 1.65 12.93
N GLY A 65 -6.69 1.15 12.51
CA GLY A 65 -6.01 0.03 13.13
C GLY A 65 -6.47 -1.34 12.64
N GLU A 66 -7.24 -1.43 11.56
CA GLU A 66 -7.51 -2.71 10.88
C GLU A 66 -6.34 -3.09 9.98
N TRP A 67 -5.96 -4.37 9.95
CA TRP A 67 -4.91 -4.91 9.09
C TRP A 67 -5.31 -6.29 8.57
N HIS A 68 -4.66 -6.72 7.50
CA HIS A 68 -4.74 -8.08 7.00
C HIS A 68 -3.38 -8.54 6.47
N GLY A 69 -3.19 -9.86 6.39
CA GLY A 69 -1.99 -10.45 5.80
C GLY A 69 -0.91 -10.81 6.81
N ASN A 70 0.29 -11.03 6.29
CA ASN A 70 1.46 -11.43 7.07
C ASN A 70 2.15 -10.21 7.73
N TYR A 71 2.90 -10.48 8.79
CA TYR A 71 3.79 -9.48 9.39
C TYR A 71 5.00 -9.24 8.48
N LEU A 72 5.62 -8.07 8.63
CA LEU A 72 6.84 -7.67 7.94
C LEU A 72 8.02 -8.45 8.53
N TYR A 73 8.75 -9.18 7.68
CA TYR A 73 9.92 -9.94 8.12
C TYR A 73 11.03 -8.99 8.57
N PRO A 74 11.58 -9.12 9.79
CA PRO A 74 12.64 -8.25 10.29
C PRO A 74 13.85 -8.13 9.35
N ASP A 75 14.24 -9.21 8.67
CA ASP A 75 15.37 -9.23 7.73
C ASP A 75 15.19 -8.30 6.53
N SER A 76 13.95 -7.93 6.21
CA SER A 76 13.65 -6.95 5.15
C SER A 76 13.97 -5.52 5.57
N ALA A 77 14.12 -5.25 6.87
CA ALA A 77 14.27 -3.90 7.42
C ALA A 77 15.64 -3.27 7.14
N ASP A 78 16.60 -4.06 6.63
CA ASP A 78 17.98 -3.63 6.37
C ASP A 78 18.29 -3.39 4.88
N ASP A 79 17.43 -3.83 3.96
CA ASP A 79 17.58 -3.60 2.52
C ASP A 79 16.42 -2.74 1.98
N PRO A 80 16.68 -1.56 1.38
CA PRO A 80 15.63 -0.68 0.89
C PRO A 80 14.70 -1.33 -0.14
N ALA A 81 15.22 -2.22 -1.00
CA ALA A 81 14.41 -2.87 -2.03
C ALA A 81 13.50 -3.95 -1.41
N ALA A 82 14.03 -4.79 -0.52
CA ALA A 82 13.28 -5.77 0.24
C ALA A 82 12.22 -5.11 1.14
N ALA A 83 12.58 -4.03 1.84
CA ALA A 83 11.66 -3.24 2.65
C ALA A 83 10.49 -2.70 1.83
N LEU A 84 10.77 -2.15 0.64
CA LEU A 84 9.72 -1.65 -0.24
C LEU A 84 8.82 -2.78 -0.75
N ALA A 85 9.40 -3.91 -1.15
CA ALA A 85 8.65 -5.06 -1.66
C ALA A 85 7.70 -5.64 -0.61
N ILE A 86 8.19 -5.91 0.60
CA ILE A 86 7.36 -6.51 1.65
C ILE A 86 6.27 -5.54 2.15
N VAL A 87 6.57 -4.25 2.26
CA VAL A 87 5.59 -3.24 2.66
C VAL A 87 4.54 -3.04 1.58
N ALA A 88 4.92 -3.07 0.29
CA ALA A 88 3.97 -2.97 -0.81
C ALA A 88 3.00 -4.16 -0.85
N ASP A 89 3.51 -5.37 -0.62
CA ASP A 89 2.70 -6.59 -0.56
C ASP A 89 1.71 -6.54 0.62
N ALA A 90 2.21 -6.26 1.83
CA ALA A 90 1.38 -6.14 3.02
C ALA A 90 0.35 -5.00 2.93
N ALA A 91 0.72 -3.86 2.35
CA ALA A 91 -0.20 -2.75 2.09
C ALA A 91 -1.32 -3.17 1.12
N GLN A 92 -0.97 -3.88 0.05
CA GLN A 92 -1.93 -4.36 -0.94
C GLN A 92 -2.93 -5.35 -0.32
N GLU A 93 -2.46 -6.32 0.45
CA GLU A 93 -3.34 -7.27 1.15
C GLU A 93 -4.26 -6.54 2.14
N THR A 94 -3.70 -5.65 2.96
CA THR A 94 -4.49 -4.87 3.95
C THR A 94 -5.57 -4.04 3.28
N VAL A 95 -5.23 -3.25 2.27
CA VAL A 95 -6.22 -2.41 1.59
C VAL A 95 -7.26 -3.27 0.89
N THR A 96 -6.84 -4.37 0.24
CA THR A 96 -7.75 -5.23 -0.51
C THR A 96 -8.77 -5.92 0.37
N GLU A 97 -8.31 -6.51 1.47
CA GLU A 97 -9.15 -7.35 2.33
C GLU A 97 -9.96 -6.51 3.34
N CYS A 98 -9.39 -5.43 3.87
CA CYS A 98 -10.14 -4.58 4.80
C CYS A 98 -11.19 -3.71 4.08
N LEU A 99 -10.89 -3.21 2.87
CA LEU A 99 -11.82 -2.35 2.12
C LEU A 99 -12.66 -3.12 1.07
N TRP A 100 -12.43 -4.43 0.90
CA TRP A 100 -13.12 -5.28 -0.08
C TRP A 100 -13.05 -4.73 -1.52
N GLN A 101 -11.91 -4.15 -1.89
CA GLN A 101 -11.67 -3.60 -3.22
C GLN A 101 -10.22 -3.85 -3.67
N ALA A 102 -10.01 -4.24 -4.91
CA ALA A 102 -8.65 -4.40 -5.42
C ALA A 102 -7.90 -3.06 -5.40
N TRP A 103 -6.64 -3.07 -4.95
CA TRP A 103 -5.82 -1.86 -4.90
C TRP A 103 -4.34 -2.12 -5.19
N PRO A 104 -3.66 -1.22 -5.92
CA PRO A 104 -4.21 -0.10 -6.68
C PRO A 104 -4.84 -0.59 -8.00
N LEU A 105 -5.87 0.12 -8.49
CA LEU A 105 -6.49 -0.19 -9.78
C LEU A 105 -5.72 0.43 -10.96
N CYS A 106 -5.57 -0.35 -12.02
CA CYS A 106 -5.08 0.15 -13.30
C CYS A 106 -6.13 1.07 -13.94
N ALA A 107 -5.79 2.33 -14.19
CA ALA A 107 -6.69 3.30 -14.80
C ALA A 107 -7.11 2.95 -16.25
N GLU A 108 -6.36 2.08 -16.94
CA GLU A 108 -6.66 1.66 -18.31
C GLU A 108 -7.61 0.46 -18.38
N HIS A 109 -7.45 -0.49 -17.46
CA HIS A 109 -8.15 -1.77 -17.51
C HIS A 109 -9.14 -2.00 -16.37
N GLY A 110 -9.09 -1.21 -15.30
CA GLY A 110 -9.90 -1.41 -14.10
C GLY A 110 -9.54 -2.65 -13.28
N LEU A 111 -8.37 -3.25 -13.54
CA LEU A 111 -7.87 -4.43 -12.85
C LEU A 111 -6.93 -4.04 -11.70
N GLY A 112 -6.90 -4.84 -10.63
CA GLY A 112 -5.86 -4.74 -9.60
C GLY A 112 -4.46 -4.86 -10.21
N MET A 113 -3.57 -3.94 -9.86
CA MET A 113 -2.15 -4.00 -10.20
C MET A 113 -1.39 -4.67 -9.07
N HIS A 114 -0.30 -5.34 -9.38
CA HIS A 114 0.56 -6.00 -8.39
C HIS A 114 1.96 -5.36 -8.39
N PRO A 115 2.64 -5.31 -7.23
CA PRO A 115 4.02 -4.89 -7.18
C PRO A 115 4.90 -5.88 -7.96
N ARG A 116 5.78 -5.37 -8.81
CA ARG A 116 6.69 -6.17 -9.63
C ARG A 116 7.99 -5.41 -9.88
N GLU A 117 9.11 -6.11 -9.80
CA GLU A 117 10.39 -5.54 -10.22
C GLU A 117 10.40 -5.34 -11.74
N ALA A 118 10.72 -4.12 -12.16
CA ALA A 118 10.94 -3.76 -13.55
C ALA A 118 12.04 -2.71 -13.63
N ASP A 119 13.02 -2.90 -14.53
CA ASP A 119 14.14 -1.97 -14.72
C ASP A 119 14.88 -1.59 -13.42
N GLY A 120 15.02 -2.55 -12.50
CA GLY A 120 15.73 -2.37 -11.22
C GLY A 120 14.96 -1.58 -10.15
N GLN A 121 13.66 -1.36 -10.34
CA GLN A 121 12.79 -0.71 -9.34
C GLN A 121 11.46 -1.44 -9.17
N LEU A 122 10.86 -1.34 -7.99
CA LEU A 122 9.53 -1.88 -7.74
C LEU A 122 8.47 -0.98 -8.40
N SER A 123 7.61 -1.60 -9.21
CA SER A 123 6.62 -0.91 -10.02
C SER A 123 5.25 -1.58 -9.94
N TRP A 124 4.19 -0.81 -10.14
CA TRP A 124 2.84 -1.33 -10.33
C TRP A 124 2.68 -1.93 -11.71
N TRP A 125 2.42 -3.23 -11.76
CA TRP A 125 2.21 -3.98 -12.98
C TRP A 125 0.76 -4.40 -13.13
N CYS A 126 0.18 -4.17 -14.30
CA CYS A 126 -1.14 -4.68 -14.66
C CYS A 126 -1.00 -5.88 -15.60
N ALA A 127 -1.73 -6.97 -15.33
CA ALA A 127 -1.77 -8.15 -16.20
C ALA A 127 -2.43 -7.90 -17.57
N GLY A 128 -3.24 -6.83 -17.68
CA GLY A 128 -4.05 -6.54 -18.85
C GLY A 128 -5.19 -7.54 -19.05
N GLU A 129 -5.96 -7.33 -20.13
CA GLU A 129 -6.96 -8.28 -20.60
C GLU A 129 -6.84 -8.41 -22.11
N ARG A 130 -6.23 -9.50 -22.58
CA ARG A 130 -5.93 -9.72 -24.01
C ARG A 130 -7.16 -9.66 -24.92
N LEU A 131 -8.35 -9.93 -24.37
CA LEU A 131 -9.60 -10.00 -25.13
C LEU A 131 -10.33 -8.66 -25.26
N ARG A 132 -10.20 -7.74 -24.30
CA ARG A 132 -11.02 -6.51 -24.26
C ARG A 132 -10.24 -5.23 -24.05
N HIS A 133 -9.14 -5.28 -23.30
CA HIS A 133 -8.55 -4.07 -22.73
C HIS A 133 -7.06 -3.87 -23.02
N GLY A 134 -6.32 -4.89 -23.46
CA GLY A 134 -4.94 -4.73 -23.95
C GLY A 134 -3.93 -5.67 -23.30
N PRO A 135 -2.63 -5.57 -23.67
CA PRO A 135 -1.57 -6.39 -23.09
C PRO A 135 -1.22 -5.96 -21.66
N ALA A 136 -0.47 -6.81 -20.96
CA ALA A 136 0.14 -6.46 -19.68
C ALA A 136 1.08 -5.25 -19.82
N HIS A 137 1.14 -4.39 -18.80
CA HIS A 137 2.02 -3.23 -18.80
C HIS A 137 2.49 -2.84 -17.40
N ILE A 138 3.63 -2.14 -17.33
CA ILE A 138 4.05 -1.41 -16.15
C ILE A 138 3.35 -0.05 -16.16
N ARG A 139 2.68 0.29 -15.06
CA ARG A 139 1.95 1.56 -14.95
C ARG A 139 2.86 2.68 -14.46
N ALA A 140 3.52 2.47 -13.33
CA ALA A 140 4.40 3.44 -12.68
C ALA A 140 5.29 2.74 -11.66
N ALA A 141 6.38 3.39 -11.26
CA ALA A 141 7.09 3.02 -10.03
C ALA A 141 6.17 3.16 -8.81
N VAL A 142 6.41 2.37 -7.76
CA VAL A 142 5.70 2.53 -6.49
C VAL A 142 6.02 3.91 -5.89
N GLY A 143 4.98 4.64 -5.51
CA GLY A 143 4.99 6.03 -5.04
C GLY A 143 4.96 7.11 -6.13
N ALA A 144 4.69 6.73 -7.38
CA ALA A 144 4.67 7.61 -8.54
C ALA A 144 3.36 7.57 -9.34
N LEU A 145 2.26 7.04 -8.79
CA LEU A 145 0.95 7.02 -9.49
C LEU A 145 0.37 8.43 -9.70
N ASP A 146 0.77 9.40 -8.88
CA ASP A 146 0.42 10.83 -9.02
C ASP A 146 0.84 11.43 -10.37
N THR A 147 1.98 10.96 -10.92
CA THR A 147 2.53 11.46 -12.20
C THR A 147 1.61 11.19 -13.40
N PHE A 148 0.65 10.27 -13.28
CA PHE A 148 -0.29 9.91 -14.33
C PHE A 148 -1.69 10.52 -14.15
N VAL A 149 -1.93 11.26 -13.06
CA VAL A 149 -3.20 11.98 -12.86
C VAL A 149 -3.26 13.15 -13.84
N ARG A 150 -3.99 12.97 -14.94
CA ARG A 150 -4.29 14.09 -15.85
C ARG A 150 -5.00 15.20 -15.05
N PRO A 151 -4.66 16.49 -15.27
CA PRO A 151 -5.42 17.58 -14.69
C PRO A 151 -6.88 17.43 -15.10
N ARG A 152 -7.79 17.44 -14.11
CA ARG A 152 -9.23 17.43 -14.32
C ARG A 152 -9.57 18.59 -15.27
N ARG A 153 -9.86 18.26 -16.54
CA ARG A 153 -10.10 19.27 -17.58
C ARG A 153 -11.31 20.12 -17.14
N PRO A 154 -11.18 21.46 -16.96
CA PRO A 154 -12.33 22.28 -16.65
C PRO A 154 -13.32 22.16 -17.81
N ASN A 155 -14.57 21.84 -17.49
CA ASN A 155 -15.65 21.69 -18.45
C ASN A 155 -15.78 23.00 -19.25
N ARG A 156 -15.35 22.97 -20.52
CA ARG A 156 -15.36 24.14 -21.40
C ARG A 156 -16.82 24.42 -21.78
N LYS A 157 -17.52 25.20 -20.95
CA LYS A 157 -18.84 25.76 -21.31
C LYS A 157 -18.67 26.46 -22.65
N SER A 158 -19.37 25.98 -23.67
CA SER A 158 -19.35 26.56 -25.00
C SER A 158 -19.90 27.99 -24.93
N ARG A 159 -19.21 28.89 -25.63
CA ARG A 159 -19.66 30.25 -25.89
C ARG A 159 -21.01 30.20 -26.61
N ARG A 160 -21.99 30.99 -26.17
CA ARG A 160 -22.99 31.55 -27.09
C ARG A 160 -22.61 33.01 -27.33
N ALA A 161 -22.34 33.29 -28.60
CA ALA A 161 -22.24 34.63 -29.14
C ALA A 161 -23.63 35.27 -29.17
N SER A 162 -23.70 36.54 -28.82
CA SER A 162 -24.58 37.57 -29.39
C SER A 162 -23.94 38.92 -29.07
#